data_AF-A0A0H4WWW9-F1
#
_entry.id   AF-A0A0H4WWW9-F1
#
_cell.length_a   1.000
_cell.length_b   1.000
_cell.length_c   1.000
_cell.angle_alpha   90.00
_cell.angle_beta   90.00
_cell.angle_gamma   90.00
#
_symmetry.space_group_name_H-M   'P 1'
#
loop_
_entity.id
_entity.type
_entity.pdbx_description
1 polymer ?
#
loop_
_entity_poly.entity_id
_entity_poly.type
_entity_poly.pdbx_seq_one_letter_code
_entity_poly.pdbx_strand_id
1 'polypeptide(L)'
;MKTLVRKMAKSTALLALLGTAGVAQADATFYNVTANYQGYEREIWLTAANGFAYCEARGYRVMVAFTGVCGEDESAYLDHVFGTTTWIPRSSGSRNGCYPLFSSITCR
;
A
#
# COMPACT_ATOMS: atom_id res chain seq x y z
N MET A 1 13.67 36.20 66.43
CA MET A 1 13.23 36.67 65.11
C MET A 1 13.80 35.72 64.07
N LYS A 2 12.93 35.03 63.30
CA LYS A 2 13.26 33.85 62.49
C LYS A 2 13.62 34.24 61.05
N THR A 3 14.71 33.65 60.55
CA THR A 3 15.23 33.73 59.18
C THR A 3 14.26 33.12 58.17
N LEU A 4 13.91 33.84 57.11
CA LEU A 4 13.09 33.34 55.99
C LEU A 4 13.98 33.09 54.77
N VAL A 5 14.39 31.84 54.57
CA VAL A 5 15.07 31.36 53.35
C VAL A 5 13.99 30.98 52.35
N ARG A 6 13.86 31.74 51.24
CA ARG A 6 12.99 31.38 50.12
C ARG A 6 13.65 30.27 49.30
N LYS A 7 13.15 29.04 49.39
CA LYS A 7 13.52 27.94 48.49
C LYS A 7 12.84 28.17 47.13
N MET A 8 13.63 28.38 46.09
CA MET A 8 13.17 28.31 44.70
C MET A 8 12.84 26.86 44.34
N ALA A 9 11.58 26.59 44.00
CA ALA A 9 11.16 25.30 43.47
C ALA A 9 11.66 25.17 42.03
N LYS A 10 12.57 24.23 41.79
CA LYS A 10 12.97 23.82 40.43
C LYS A 10 11.88 22.89 39.89
N SER A 11 11.03 23.43 39.00
CA SER A 11 10.05 22.64 38.26
C SER A 11 10.78 21.84 37.19
N THR A 12 10.99 20.55 37.43
CA THR A 12 11.60 19.64 36.47
C THR A 12 10.52 19.21 35.49
N ALA A 13 10.54 19.78 34.28
CA ALA A 13 9.66 19.35 33.20
C ALA A 13 10.05 17.93 32.78
N LEU A 14 9.15 16.97 33.02
CA LEU A 14 9.31 15.59 32.60
C LEU A 14 9.00 15.51 31.10
N LEU A 15 10.04 15.51 30.27
CA LEU A 15 9.92 15.31 28.82
C LEU A 15 9.63 13.82 28.57
N ALA A 16 8.37 13.47 28.33
CA ALA A 16 7.99 12.14 27.89
C ALA A 16 8.46 11.96 26.43
N LEU A 17 9.59 11.31 26.22
CA LEU A 17 9.96 10.76 24.91
C LEU A 17 8.99 9.62 24.59
N LEU A 18 7.92 9.90 23.85
CA LEU A 18 7.24 8.87 23.09
C LEU A 18 8.16 8.43 21.94
N GLY A 19 9.01 7.44 22.22
CA GLY A 19 9.69 6.70 21.18
C GLY A 19 8.62 5.99 20.34
N THR A 20 8.39 6.46 19.12
CA THR A 20 7.67 5.70 18.11
C THR A 20 8.58 4.56 17.66
N ALA A 21 8.51 3.45 18.37
CA ALA A 21 8.99 2.18 17.82
C ALA A 21 8.20 1.95 16.53
N GLY A 22 8.85 2.13 15.38
CA GLY A 22 8.28 1.77 14.09
C GLY A 22 8.01 0.27 14.12
N VAL A 23 6.75 -0.11 14.35
CA VAL A 23 6.31 -1.48 14.18
C VAL A 23 6.53 -1.83 12.72
N ALA A 24 7.46 -2.74 12.45
CA ALA A 24 7.57 -3.34 11.13
C ALA A 24 6.21 -3.98 10.81
N GLN A 25 5.55 -3.51 9.76
CA GLN A 25 4.30 -4.12 9.30
C GLN A 25 4.60 -5.58 8.91
N ALA A 26 3.82 -6.50 9.47
CA ALA A 26 3.89 -7.90 9.08
C ALA A 26 3.42 -8.06 7.63
N ASP A 27 3.94 -9.07 6.95
CA ASP A 27 3.54 -9.39 5.58
C ASP A 27 2.05 -9.71 5.53
N ALA A 28 1.34 -9.15 4.56
CA ALA A 28 -0.05 -9.44 4.30
C ALA A 28 -0.24 -9.93 2.87
N THR A 29 -0.92 -11.05 2.70
CA THR A 29 -1.25 -11.61 1.38
C THR A 29 -2.70 -11.34 1.04
N PHE A 30 -2.91 -10.72 -0.12
CA PHE A 30 -4.21 -10.42 -0.69
C PHE A 30 -4.47 -11.35 -1.87
N TYR A 31 -5.66 -11.93 -1.91
CA TYR A 31 -6.17 -12.76 -3.01
C TYR A 31 -7.26 -12.00 -3.77
N ASN A 32 -7.55 -12.42 -5.01
CA ASN A 32 -8.52 -11.74 -5.90
C ASN A 32 -8.17 -10.26 -6.06
N VAL A 33 -6.96 -10.01 -6.58
CA VAL A 33 -6.34 -8.69 -6.66
C VAL A 33 -7.09 -7.81 -7.67
N THR A 34 -7.90 -6.90 -7.15
CA THR A 34 -8.65 -5.92 -7.94
C THR A 34 -8.43 -4.49 -7.47
N ALA A 35 -8.69 -3.54 -8.36
CA ALA A 35 -8.75 -2.12 -8.02
C ALA A 35 -10.08 -1.51 -8.48
N ASN A 36 -10.46 -0.42 -7.82
CA ASN A 36 -11.65 0.31 -8.14
C ASN A 36 -11.44 1.20 -9.37
N TYR A 37 -12.33 1.08 -10.35
CA TYR A 37 -12.46 2.01 -11.45
C TYR A 37 -13.92 2.41 -11.59
N GLN A 38 -14.22 3.67 -11.31
CA GLN A 38 -15.57 4.24 -11.41
C GLN A 38 -16.64 3.44 -10.64
N GLY A 39 -16.28 2.91 -9.46
CA GLY A 39 -17.21 2.13 -8.63
C GLY A 39 -17.25 0.63 -8.93
N TYR A 40 -16.50 0.14 -9.92
CA TYR A 40 -16.40 -1.28 -10.25
C TYR A 40 -15.01 -1.82 -9.92
N GLU A 41 -14.95 -2.97 -9.27
CA GLU A 41 -13.70 -3.71 -9.08
C GLU A 41 -13.32 -4.42 -10.38
N ARG A 42 -12.05 -4.28 -10.78
CA ARG A 42 -11.49 -4.95 -11.96
C ARG A 42 -10.09 -5.46 -11.67
N GLU A 43 -9.73 -6.55 -12.35
CA GLU A 43 -8.42 -7.17 -12.26
C GLU A 43 -7.33 -6.24 -12.80
N ILE A 44 -6.10 -6.48 -12.33
CA ILE A 44 -4.96 -5.59 -12.53
C ILE A 44 -3.88 -6.30 -13.35
N TRP A 45 -3.30 -5.57 -14.31
CA TRP A 45 -2.14 -6.05 -15.06
C TRP A 45 -0.97 -6.38 -14.15
N LEU A 46 -0.37 -7.56 -14.36
CA LEU A 46 0.78 -8.03 -13.59
C LEU A 46 2.05 -7.27 -14.02
N THR A 47 2.33 -6.17 -13.32
CA THR A 47 3.56 -5.41 -13.44
C THR A 47 4.07 -5.02 -12.06
N ALA A 48 5.39 -4.81 -11.92
CA ALA A 48 5.96 -4.36 -10.65
C ALA A 48 5.33 -3.04 -10.18
N ALA A 49 5.16 -2.07 -11.08
CA ALA A 49 4.55 -0.78 -10.78
C ALA A 49 3.13 -0.91 -10.22
N ASN A 50 2.30 -1.75 -10.83
CA ASN A 50 0.93 -2.00 -10.37
C ASN A 50 0.90 -2.72 -9.02
N GLY A 51 1.81 -3.67 -8.81
CA GLY A 51 1.95 -4.36 -7.53
C GLY A 51 2.33 -3.41 -6.39
N PHE A 52 3.27 -2.50 -6.62
CA PHE A 52 3.63 -1.47 -5.65
C PHE A 52 2.45 -0.54 -5.36
N ALA A 53 1.78 -0.01 -6.38
CA ALA A 53 0.62 0.85 -6.21
C ALA A 53 -0.51 0.17 -5.43
N TYR A 54 -0.74 -1.12 -5.69
CA TYR A 54 -1.73 -1.92 -4.96
C TYR A 54 -1.42 -2.05 -3.47
N CYS A 55 -0.14 -2.24 -3.12
CA CYS A 55 0.33 -2.30 -1.74
C CYS A 55 0.27 -0.94 -1.05
N GLU A 56 0.70 0.13 -1.73
CA GLU A 56 0.62 1.50 -1.21
C GLU A 56 -0.81 1.93 -0.90
N ALA A 57 -1.77 1.59 -1.76
CA ALA A 57 -3.19 1.85 -1.54
C ALA A 57 -3.74 1.14 -0.27
N ARG A 58 -3.04 0.13 0.24
CA ARG A 58 -3.38 -0.63 1.45
C ARG A 58 -2.50 -0.26 2.66
N GLY A 59 -1.66 0.77 2.52
CA GLY A 59 -0.79 1.26 3.58
C GLY A 59 0.51 0.49 3.76
N TYR A 60 0.92 -0.31 2.77
CA TYR A 60 2.20 -1.02 2.74
C TYR A 60 3.20 -0.28 1.85
N ARG A 61 4.50 -0.47 2.05
CA ARG A 61 5.54 0.25 1.32
C ARG A 61 6.09 -0.53 0.13
N VAL A 62 6.03 -1.85 0.17
CA VAL A 62 6.64 -2.70 -0.86
C VAL A 62 5.75 -3.91 -1.17
N MET A 63 5.80 -4.34 -2.43
CA MET A 63 5.39 -5.68 -2.85
C MET A 63 6.57 -6.63 -2.64
N VAL A 64 6.35 -7.76 -1.98
CA VAL A 64 7.41 -8.76 -1.69
C VAL A 64 7.23 -10.07 -2.45
N ALA A 65 6.00 -10.45 -2.81
CA ALA A 65 5.71 -11.64 -3.59
C ALA A 65 4.39 -11.48 -4.36
N PHE A 66 4.20 -12.27 -5.41
CA PHE A 66 2.96 -12.32 -6.17
C PHE A 66 2.78 -13.67 -6.86
N THR A 67 1.53 -13.96 -7.24
CA THR A 67 1.20 -15.02 -8.20
C THR A 67 0.38 -14.44 -9.34
N GLY A 68 0.46 -15.08 -10.51
CA GLY A 68 -0.21 -14.64 -11.73
C GLY A 68 -1.22 -15.65 -12.25
N VAL A 69 -2.23 -15.14 -12.95
CA VAL A 69 -3.19 -15.92 -13.75
C VAL A 69 -3.29 -15.32 -15.15
N CYS A 70 -3.80 -16.11 -16.10
CA CYS A 70 -4.11 -15.62 -17.44
C CYS A 70 -5.49 -14.99 -17.45
N GLY A 71 -5.57 -13.73 -17.89
CA GLY A 71 -6.80 -13.08 -18.27
C GLY A 71 -7.30 -13.53 -19.65
N GLU A 72 -8.59 -13.31 -19.87
CA GLU A 72 -9.29 -13.48 -21.14
C GLU A 72 -8.79 -12.51 -22.22
N ASP A 73 -8.97 -12.92 -23.48
CA ASP A 73 -8.79 -12.08 -24.67
C ASP A 73 -9.90 -11.02 -24.76
N GLU A 74 -9.65 -9.96 -25.52
CA GLU A 74 -10.62 -8.88 -25.81
C GLU A 74 -11.25 -8.23 -24.55
N SER A 75 -10.52 -8.21 -23.45
CA SER A 75 -10.92 -7.65 -22.17
C SER A 75 -10.17 -6.35 -21.84
N ALA A 76 -10.51 -5.72 -20.72
CA ALA A 76 -9.82 -4.52 -20.23
C ALA A 76 -9.54 -4.61 -18.74
N TYR A 77 -8.26 -4.62 -18.41
CA TYR A 77 -7.73 -4.71 -17.05
C TYR A 77 -7.07 -3.40 -16.64
N LEU A 78 -6.94 -3.19 -15.34
CA LEU A 78 -6.47 -1.93 -14.79
C LEU A 78 -4.96 -1.81 -14.79
N ASP A 79 -4.50 -0.61 -15.13
CA ASP A 79 -3.11 -0.20 -15.07
C ASP A 79 -3.01 1.07 -14.23
N HIS A 80 -1.99 1.15 -13.38
CA HIS A 80 -1.81 2.29 -12.49
C HIS A 80 -1.10 3.44 -13.20
N VAL A 81 -1.65 4.64 -13.09
CA VAL A 81 -0.99 5.84 -13.61
C VAL A 81 0.09 6.26 -12.61
N PHE A 82 1.35 6.08 -13.02
CA PHE A 82 2.52 6.38 -12.20
C PHE A 82 2.47 7.78 -11.57
N GLY A 83 2.78 7.86 -10.27
CA GLY A 83 2.78 9.10 -9.50
C GLY A 83 1.40 9.63 -9.12
N THR A 84 0.33 8.87 -9.36
CA THR A 84 -1.04 9.22 -8.96
C THR A 84 -1.64 8.12 -8.08
N THR A 85 -2.92 8.22 -7.75
CA THR A 85 -3.71 7.13 -7.15
C THR A 85 -4.72 6.54 -8.13
N THR A 86 -4.55 6.84 -9.42
CA THR A 86 -5.54 6.59 -10.47
C THR A 86 -5.25 5.28 -11.19
N TRP A 87 -6.32 4.48 -11.35
CA TRP A 87 -6.33 3.30 -12.20
C TRP A 87 -7.05 3.61 -13.51
N ILE A 88 -6.51 3.15 -14.63
CA ILE A 88 -7.12 3.29 -15.94
C ILE A 88 -7.26 1.93 -16.63
N PRO A 89 -8.36 1.67 -17.35
CA PRO A 89 -8.50 0.45 -18.13
C PRO A 89 -7.56 0.49 -19.33
N ARG A 90 -6.88 -0.63 -19.55
CA ARG A 90 -6.06 -0.89 -20.74
C ARG A 90 -6.54 -2.20 -21.35
N SER A 91 -6.83 -2.16 -22.65
CA SER A 91 -7.29 -3.34 -23.38
C SER A 91 -6.19 -4.38 -23.46
N SER A 92 -6.56 -5.66 -23.34
CA SER A 92 -5.70 -6.79 -23.70
C SER A 92 -5.41 -6.83 -25.20
N GLY A 93 -6.23 -6.16 -26.01
CA GLY A 93 -6.25 -6.32 -27.45
C GLY A 93 -6.87 -7.66 -27.84
N SER A 94 -6.69 -8.02 -29.12
CA SER A 94 -7.16 -9.27 -29.72
C SER A 94 -5.94 -10.01 -30.28
N ARG A 95 -5.05 -10.44 -29.37
CA ARG A 95 -3.82 -11.18 -29.72
C ARG A 95 -3.92 -12.66 -29.37
N ASN A 96 -5.05 -13.10 -28.82
CA ASN A 96 -5.34 -14.49 -28.45
C ASN A 96 -4.16 -15.15 -27.71
N GLY A 97 -3.87 -14.64 -26.51
CA GLY A 97 -2.75 -15.10 -25.69
C GLY A 97 -3.03 -14.93 -24.20
N CYS A 98 -2.09 -15.39 -23.37
CA CYS A 98 -2.18 -15.21 -21.93
C CYS A 98 -1.85 -13.76 -21.57
N TYR A 99 -2.83 -13.08 -20.96
CA TYR A 99 -2.68 -11.74 -20.42
C TYR A 99 -2.37 -11.82 -18.93
N PRO A 100 -1.14 -11.53 -18.48
CA PRO A 100 -0.75 -11.79 -17.10
C PRO A 100 -1.43 -10.80 -16.16
N LEU A 101 -2.24 -11.32 -15.25
CA LEU A 101 -2.94 -10.57 -14.20
C LEU A 101 -2.51 -11.05 -12.82
N PHE A 102 -2.61 -10.19 -11.82
CA PHE A 102 -2.37 -10.60 -10.45
C PHE A 102 -3.48 -11.53 -9.95
N SER A 103 -3.11 -12.67 -9.38
CA SER A 103 -4.01 -13.54 -8.62
C SER A 103 -3.89 -13.30 -7.12
N SER A 104 -2.65 -13.20 -6.64
CA SER A 104 -2.34 -12.78 -5.27
C SER A 104 -1.13 -11.86 -5.22
N ILE A 105 -1.10 -10.99 -4.21
CA ILE A 105 0.02 -10.09 -3.90
C ILE A 105 0.29 -10.15 -2.40
N THR A 106 1.57 -10.26 -2.03
CA THR A 106 2.04 -10.09 -0.65
C THR A 106 2.72 -8.74 -0.49
N CYS A 107 2.28 -7.96 0.49
CA CYS A 107 2.76 -6.60 0.78
C CYS A 107 3.44 -6.50 2.15
N ARG A 108 4.37 -5.55 2.30
CA ARG A 108 5.07 -5.20 3.55
C ARG A 108 5.22 -3.69 3.71
#